data_AF-A0A800AJG8-F1
#
_entry.id   AF-A0A800AJG8-F1
#
_cell.length_a   1.000
_cell.length_b   1.000
_cell.length_c   1.000
_cell.angle_alpha   90.00
_cell.angle_beta   90.00
_cell.angle_gamma   90.00
#
_symmetry.space_group_name_H-M   'P 1'
#
loop_
_entity.id
_entity.type
_entity.pdbx_description
1 polymer ?
#
loop_
_entity_poly.entity_id
_entity_poly.type
_entity_poly.pdbx_seq_one_letter_code
_entity_poly.pdbx_strand_id
1 'polypeptide(L)'
;MARGQEGKRAKTFHVSTDYSQLINFQPSLVVILICICFSFLSCGVKAPEDYYLRLLAMEKAGEQERSETGRKIGEIVTPEESLEPMVIALQPQEKALSSSGKRLNSDLIEMIYTKTDGAKTEVAKGSSGYSVIRGTESKPILSVVPIGINKEMLEKSLKDKNIKVIGIITKDGRLDGEKNLVQVHFVSETMSDDALYEKFLYICAIIYGHDMGKNTVDTVMGFVIVEDFPYMVLEGKMEDYVDFADKKILYRDWISRLTIKKLEQ
;
A
#
# COMPACT_ATOMS: atom_id res chain seq x y z
N MET A 1 -23.21 43.99 79.25
CA MET A 1 -23.14 42.94 80.30
C MET A 1 -24.39 42.09 80.20
N ALA A 2 -24.27 40.84 79.75
CA ALA A 2 -25.05 39.68 80.19
C ALA A 2 -24.60 38.47 79.35
N ARG A 3 -24.03 37.47 80.04
CA ARG A 3 -23.58 36.19 79.50
C ARG A 3 -24.79 35.30 79.19
N GLY A 4 -24.68 34.48 78.16
CA GLY A 4 -25.53 33.30 77.95
C GLY A 4 -24.69 32.17 77.35
N GLN A 5 -24.27 31.23 78.20
CA GLN A 5 -23.67 29.95 77.81
C GLN A 5 -24.78 28.92 77.61
N GLU A 6 -24.83 28.29 76.44
CA GLU A 6 -25.41 26.96 76.17
C GLU A 6 -24.70 26.46 74.90
N GLY A 7 -24.27 25.23 74.70
CA GLY A 7 -24.42 23.95 75.38
C GLY A 7 -24.01 22.93 74.31
N LYS A 8 -22.81 22.34 74.42
CA LYS A 8 -22.30 21.36 73.46
C LYS A 8 -23.15 20.09 73.54
N ARG A 9 -23.84 19.73 72.46
CA ARG A 9 -24.35 18.37 72.23
C ARG A 9 -23.59 17.73 71.06
N ALA A 10 -22.80 16.72 71.40
CA ALA A 10 -22.21 15.79 70.43
C ALA A 10 -23.34 15.01 69.74
N LYS A 11 -23.40 15.07 68.40
CA LYS A 11 -24.24 14.19 67.59
C LYS A 11 -23.41 12.98 67.19
N THR A 12 -23.68 11.85 67.81
CA THR A 12 -23.22 10.52 67.39
C THR A 12 -23.90 10.17 66.07
N PHE A 13 -23.14 10.11 64.98
CA PHE A 13 -23.61 9.60 63.69
C PHE A 13 -23.50 8.08 63.71
N HIS A 14 -24.65 7.39 63.83
CA HIS A 14 -24.74 5.98 63.50
C HIS A 14 -24.90 5.86 61.98
N VAL A 15 -23.84 5.43 61.30
CA VAL A 15 -23.89 4.99 59.90
C VAL A 15 -24.42 3.56 59.90
N SER A 16 -25.69 3.39 59.58
CA SER A 16 -26.27 2.10 59.23
C SER A 16 -25.85 1.78 57.80
N THR A 17 -24.90 0.85 57.63
CA THR A 17 -24.49 0.34 56.32
C THR A 17 -25.44 -0.80 55.94
N ASP A 18 -26.57 -0.47 55.32
CA ASP A 18 -27.49 -1.46 54.74
C ASP A 18 -26.90 -2.05 53.45
N TYR A 19 -26.23 -3.19 53.57
CA TYR A 19 -25.68 -3.97 52.46
C TYR A 19 -26.76 -4.78 51.67
N SER A 20 -28.03 -4.62 52.01
CA SER A 20 -29.12 -5.45 51.48
C SER A 20 -29.67 -5.01 50.11
N GLN A 21 -29.16 -3.91 49.53
CA GLN A 21 -29.64 -3.36 48.25
C GLN A 21 -28.82 -3.83 47.02
N LEU A 22 -27.77 -4.65 47.19
CA LEU A 22 -26.92 -5.10 46.08
C LEU A 22 -27.37 -6.42 45.40
N ILE A 23 -28.49 -7.02 45.81
CA ILE A 23 -28.97 -8.32 45.29
C ILE A 23 -30.26 -8.16 44.48
N ASN A 24 -30.29 -7.17 43.58
CA ASN A 24 -31.22 -7.15 42.45
C ASN A 24 -30.42 -6.98 41.15
N PHE A 25 -29.42 -7.84 40.98
CA PHE A 25 -28.60 -7.88 39.79
C PHE A 25 -29.43 -8.51 38.66
N GLN A 26 -29.86 -7.66 37.71
CA GLN A 26 -30.67 -8.05 36.56
C GLN A 26 -29.98 -9.19 35.79
N PRO A 27 -30.61 -10.38 35.65
CA PRO A 27 -29.97 -11.53 34.99
C PRO A 27 -29.64 -11.26 33.51
N SER A 28 -30.29 -10.28 32.89
CA SER A 28 -30.01 -9.81 31.53
C SER A 28 -28.60 -9.23 31.37
N LEU A 29 -28.06 -8.53 32.37
CA LEU A 29 -26.72 -7.95 32.32
C LEU A 29 -25.63 -9.02 32.37
N VAL A 30 -25.84 -10.09 33.14
CA VAL A 30 -24.91 -11.23 33.21
C VAL A 30 -24.81 -11.93 31.86
N VAL A 31 -25.95 -12.15 31.19
CA VAL A 31 -25.99 -12.81 29.88
C VAL A 31 -25.26 -11.97 28.82
N ILE A 32 -25.46 -10.65 28.82
CA ILE A 32 -24.75 -9.74 27.89
C ILE A 32 -23.24 -9.79 28.13
N LEU A 33 -22.80 -9.79 29.40
CA LEU A 33 -21.38 -9.83 29.74
C LEU A 33 -20.73 -11.16 29.32
N ILE A 34 -21.44 -12.28 29.47
CA ILE A 34 -21.01 -13.60 28.99
C ILE A 34 -20.90 -13.62 27.45
N CYS A 35 -21.89 -13.08 26.72
CA CYS A 35 -21.84 -13.01 25.25
C CYS A 35 -20.68 -12.15 24.72
N ILE A 36 -20.36 -11.05 25.42
CA ILE A 36 -19.21 -10.20 25.10
C ILE A 36 -17.90 -10.98 25.34
N CYS A 37 -17.77 -11.72 26.44
CA CYS A 37 -16.60 -12.55 26.71
C CYS A 37 -16.40 -13.67 25.67
N PHE A 38 -17.47 -14.30 25.17
CA PHE A 38 -17.36 -15.31 24.11
C PHE A 38 -16.95 -14.74 22.76
N SER A 39 -17.25 -13.46 22.49
CA SER A 39 -16.90 -12.79 21.24
C SER A 39 -15.40 -12.45 21.14
N PHE A 40 -14.70 -12.30 22.27
CA PHE A 40 -13.26 -12.04 22.31
C PHE A 40 -12.39 -13.31 22.20
N LEU A 41 -12.97 -14.50 22.31
CA LEU A 41 -12.25 -15.78 22.21
C LEU A 41 -12.08 -16.29 20.77
N SER A 42 -12.60 -15.58 19.75
CA SER A 42 -12.47 -15.98 18.34
C SER A 42 -11.29 -15.32 17.60
N CYS A 43 -10.34 -14.71 18.30
CA CYS A 43 -9.03 -14.41 17.73
C CYS A 43 -8.25 -15.71 17.53
N GLY A 44 -8.52 -16.39 16.41
CA GLY A 44 -7.65 -17.41 15.85
C GLY A 44 -6.34 -16.76 15.41
N VAL A 45 -5.44 -16.50 16.36
CA VAL A 45 -4.03 -16.24 16.08
C VAL A 45 -3.51 -17.51 15.43
N LYS A 46 -3.49 -17.52 14.10
CA LYS A 46 -2.80 -18.55 13.34
C LYS A 46 -1.34 -18.46 13.79
N ALA A 47 -0.86 -19.48 14.49
CA ALA A 47 0.53 -19.52 14.93
C ALA A 47 1.43 -19.24 13.71
N PRO A 48 2.51 -18.45 13.86
CA PRO A 48 3.45 -18.20 12.79
C PRO A 48 3.85 -19.54 12.19
N GLU A 49 3.68 -19.70 10.87
CA GLU A 49 4.17 -20.89 10.18
C GLU A 49 5.65 -21.04 10.53
N ASP A 50 5.99 -22.16 11.17
CA ASP A 50 7.34 -22.43 11.66
C ASP A 50 8.31 -22.26 10.50
N TYR A 51 9.07 -21.15 10.50
CA TYR A 51 10.03 -20.82 9.45
C TYR A 51 11.02 -21.97 9.21
N TYR A 52 11.28 -22.76 10.27
CA TYR A 52 12.07 -23.98 10.23
C TYR A 52 11.48 -25.07 9.31
N LEU A 53 10.16 -25.25 9.30
CA LEU A 53 9.50 -26.23 8.42
C LEU A 53 9.57 -25.81 6.96
N ARG A 54 9.46 -24.50 6.69
CA ARG A 54 9.61 -23.95 5.34
C ARG A 54 11.04 -24.09 4.83
N LEU A 55 12.03 -23.85 5.69
CA LEU A 55 13.44 -24.05 5.37
C LEU A 55 13.74 -25.51 5.04
N LEU A 56 13.27 -26.44 5.88
CA LEU A 56 13.43 -27.89 5.66
C LEU A 56 12.80 -28.36 4.34
N ALA A 57 11.63 -27.80 3.98
CA ALA A 57 10.98 -28.12 2.71
C ALA A 57 11.80 -27.61 1.51
N MET A 58 12.36 -26.41 1.60
CA MET A 58 13.21 -25.83 0.54
C MET A 58 14.54 -26.58 0.40
N GLU A 59 15.16 -26.97 1.51
CA GLU A 59 16.39 -27.76 1.52
C GLU A 59 16.17 -29.13 0.88
N LYS A 60 15.09 -29.82 1.27
CA LYS A 60 14.73 -31.12 0.70
C LYS A 60 14.42 -31.05 -0.80
N ALA A 61 13.74 -29.99 -1.24
CA ALA A 61 13.46 -29.77 -2.67
C ALA A 61 14.77 -29.54 -3.47
N GLY A 62 15.67 -28.70 -2.95
CA GLY A 62 16.96 -28.47 -3.59
C GLY A 62 17.86 -29.71 -3.60
N GLU A 63 17.74 -30.59 -2.61
CA GLU A 63 18.48 -31.85 -2.57
C GLU A 63 17.95 -32.87 -3.58
N GLN A 64 16.63 -32.91 -3.77
CA GLN A 64 16.01 -33.75 -4.79
C GLN A 64 16.45 -33.32 -6.20
N GLU A 65 16.41 -32.02 -6.50
CA GLU A 65 16.84 -31.48 -7.79
C GLU A 65 18.33 -31.74 -8.06
N ARG A 66 19.19 -31.64 -7.03
CA ARG A 66 20.62 -32.03 -7.11
C ARG A 66 20.80 -33.52 -7.40
N SER A 67 19.99 -34.38 -6.77
CA SER A 67 20.06 -35.83 -6.98
C SER A 67 19.61 -36.25 -8.38
N GLU A 68 18.62 -35.56 -8.95
CA GLU A 68 18.09 -35.82 -10.30
C GLU A 68 19.04 -35.29 -11.39
N THR A 69 19.72 -34.17 -11.12
CA THR A 69 20.66 -33.55 -12.08
C THR A 69 22.11 -34.02 -11.93
N GLY A 70 22.42 -34.81 -10.89
CA GLY A 70 23.78 -35.28 -10.60
C GLY A 70 24.77 -34.20 -10.15
N ARG A 71 24.28 -32.99 -9.84
CA ARG A 71 25.09 -31.79 -9.54
C ARG A 71 25.59 -31.77 -8.10
N LYS A 72 26.80 -31.26 -7.89
CA LYS A 72 27.38 -31.10 -6.54
C LYS A 72 27.20 -29.68 -6.01
N ILE A 73 27.11 -29.54 -4.67
CA ILE A 73 27.08 -28.24 -3.99
C ILE A 73 28.39 -27.50 -4.32
N GLY A 74 28.27 -26.28 -4.87
CA GLY A 74 29.41 -25.44 -5.25
C GLY A 74 29.78 -25.47 -6.74
N GLU A 75 29.05 -26.22 -7.56
CA GLU A 75 29.25 -26.26 -9.01
C GLU A 75 28.72 -24.97 -9.66
N ILE A 76 29.60 -24.18 -10.28
CA ILE A 76 29.25 -22.93 -10.98
C ILE A 76 28.47 -23.31 -12.24
N VAL A 77 27.22 -22.85 -12.32
CA VAL A 77 26.40 -22.99 -13.53
C VAL A 77 26.93 -22.00 -14.56
N THR A 78 27.77 -22.47 -15.46
CA THR A 78 28.11 -21.74 -16.68
C THR A 78 26.90 -21.85 -17.62
N PRO A 79 26.24 -20.74 -17.98
CA PRO A 79 25.16 -20.77 -18.96
C PRO A 79 25.68 -21.37 -20.28
N GLU A 80 24.90 -22.25 -20.89
CA GLU A 80 25.26 -22.87 -22.16
C GLU A 80 25.34 -21.79 -23.24
N GLU A 81 26.57 -21.50 -23.67
CA GLU A 81 26.88 -20.50 -24.68
C GLU A 81 26.66 -21.13 -26.07
N SER A 82 25.43 -21.10 -26.59
CA SER A 82 25.18 -21.52 -27.97
C SER A 82 23.88 -20.97 -28.57
N LEU A 83 24.09 -20.04 -29.50
CA LEU A 83 23.46 -19.86 -30.81
C LEU A 83 22.04 -19.23 -30.93
N GLU A 84 22.11 -18.04 -31.55
CA GLU A 84 21.14 -17.30 -32.35
C GLU A 84 20.00 -16.56 -31.63
N PRO A 85 19.85 -15.23 -31.88
CA PRO A 85 18.72 -14.47 -31.36
C PRO A 85 17.44 -14.99 -32.02
N MET A 86 16.56 -15.59 -31.22
CA MET A 86 15.21 -15.91 -31.63
C MET A 86 14.48 -14.61 -31.99
N VAL A 87 14.34 -14.35 -33.30
CA VAL A 87 13.48 -13.29 -33.81
C VAL A 87 12.03 -13.70 -33.54
N ILE A 88 11.44 -13.17 -32.48
CA ILE A 88 10.01 -13.30 -32.22
C ILE A 88 9.29 -12.35 -33.18
N ALA A 89 8.87 -12.88 -34.34
CA ALA A 89 7.91 -12.19 -35.19
C ALA A 89 6.53 -12.19 -34.50
N LEU A 90 6.16 -11.06 -33.91
CA LEU A 90 4.79 -10.82 -33.45
C LEU A 90 3.87 -10.73 -34.68
N GLN A 91 3.18 -11.83 -35.00
CA GLN A 91 2.01 -11.74 -35.88
C GLN A 91 0.85 -11.10 -35.11
N PRO A 92 0.22 -10.03 -35.62
CA PRO A 92 -1.03 -9.52 -35.07
C PRO A 92 -2.14 -10.53 -35.36
N GLN A 93 -2.61 -11.24 -34.32
CA GLN A 93 -3.89 -11.94 -34.39
C GLN A 93 -4.99 -10.89 -34.20
N GLU A 94 -5.50 -10.37 -35.32
CA GLU A 94 -6.84 -9.80 -35.36
C GLU A 94 -7.85 -10.90 -35.02
N LYS A 95 -8.39 -10.85 -33.80
CA LYS A 95 -9.69 -11.44 -33.52
C LYS A 95 -10.60 -10.38 -32.95
N ALA A 96 -11.46 -9.88 -33.83
CA ALA A 96 -12.68 -9.20 -33.45
C ALA A 96 -13.49 -10.09 -32.50
N LEU A 97 -13.87 -9.55 -31.35
CA LEU A 97 -15.04 -9.99 -30.63
C LEU A 97 -15.85 -8.76 -30.24
N SER A 98 -17.01 -8.64 -30.90
CA SER A 98 -18.07 -7.73 -30.54
C SER A 98 -18.71 -8.19 -29.23
N SER A 99 -19.01 -7.25 -28.33
CA SER A 99 -20.38 -6.98 -27.87
C SER A 99 -20.38 -6.06 -26.65
N SER A 100 -21.04 -4.91 -26.85
CA SER A 100 -21.96 -4.24 -25.93
C SER A 100 -21.62 -4.22 -24.43
N GLY A 101 -21.07 -3.10 -23.98
CA GLY A 101 -20.97 -2.72 -22.58
C GLY A 101 -20.35 -1.33 -22.47
N LYS A 102 -21.19 -0.30 -22.41
CA LYS A 102 -20.90 1.15 -22.44
C LYS A 102 -19.50 1.52 -21.94
N ARG A 103 -18.61 1.87 -22.89
CA ARG A 103 -17.32 2.51 -22.63
C ARG A 103 -17.56 3.92 -22.10
N LEU A 104 -17.05 4.22 -20.92
CA LEU A 104 -16.74 5.59 -20.53
C LEU A 104 -15.57 6.07 -21.41
N ASN A 105 -15.72 7.28 -21.94
CA ASN A 105 -14.92 7.87 -23.03
C ASN A 105 -13.40 7.80 -22.79
N SER A 106 -12.67 7.22 -23.74
CA SER A 106 -11.21 7.34 -23.87
C SER A 106 -10.74 8.78 -24.00
N ASP A 107 -11.63 9.67 -24.46
CA ASP A 107 -11.31 11.06 -24.79
C ASP A 107 -11.08 11.94 -23.55
N LEU A 108 -11.62 11.54 -22.38
CA LEU A 108 -11.32 12.19 -21.09
C LEU A 108 -9.90 11.85 -20.61
N ILE A 109 -9.38 10.68 -20.96
CA ILE A 109 -8.04 10.23 -20.54
C ILE A 109 -6.97 11.01 -21.29
N GLU A 110 -7.18 11.34 -22.57
CA GLU A 110 -6.19 12.03 -23.40
C GLU A 110 -6.13 13.55 -23.15
N MET A 111 -7.25 14.17 -22.74
CA MET A 111 -7.33 15.62 -22.50
C MET A 111 -6.53 16.07 -21.26
N ILE A 112 -6.28 15.18 -20.30
CA ILE A 112 -5.54 15.50 -19.07
C ILE A 112 -4.02 15.59 -19.32
N TYR A 113 -3.49 14.97 -20.39
CA TYR A 113 -2.04 14.87 -20.62
C TYR A 113 -1.40 16.07 -21.35
N THR A 114 -2.17 16.98 -21.96
CA THR A 114 -1.59 18.00 -22.88
C THR A 114 -1.33 19.38 -22.26
N LYS A 115 -1.59 19.61 -20.97
CA LYS A 115 -1.51 20.97 -20.37
C LYS A 115 -0.32 21.22 -19.43
N THR A 116 0.59 20.27 -19.22
CA THR A 116 1.69 20.42 -18.25
C THR A 116 3.11 20.48 -18.81
N ASP A 117 3.31 20.47 -20.13
CA ASP A 117 4.65 20.66 -20.71
C ASP A 117 4.74 21.98 -21.49
N GLY A 118 4.84 23.06 -20.72
CA GLY A 118 5.10 24.41 -21.22
C GLY A 118 6.39 24.97 -20.64
N ALA A 119 7.55 24.43 -21.02
CA ALA A 119 8.83 25.11 -20.82
C ALA A 119 9.77 24.85 -22.01
N LYS A 120 9.88 25.88 -22.86
CA LYS A 120 10.75 25.99 -24.02
C LYS A 120 12.20 25.64 -23.69
N THR A 121 12.88 24.92 -24.59
CA THR A 121 14.33 25.09 -24.77
C THR A 121 14.62 25.22 -26.25
N GLU A 122 15.06 26.41 -26.63
CA GLU A 122 15.58 26.74 -27.96
C GLU A 122 16.94 26.04 -28.16
N VAL A 123 17.10 25.38 -29.31
CA VAL A 123 18.33 24.71 -29.70
C VAL A 123 19.29 25.73 -30.31
N ALA A 124 20.33 26.09 -29.56
CA ALA A 124 21.50 26.78 -30.09
C ALA A 124 22.61 25.75 -30.42
N LYS A 125 22.99 25.67 -31.69
CA LYS A 125 24.17 24.94 -32.19
C LYS A 125 25.45 25.66 -31.78
N GLY A 126 26.45 24.93 -31.27
CA GLY A 126 27.81 25.44 -31.16
C GLY A 126 28.82 24.50 -30.48
N SER A 127 29.70 23.92 -31.30
CA SER A 127 31.15 23.75 -31.09
C SER A 127 31.69 23.03 -29.83
N SER A 128 32.24 21.83 -30.08
CA SER A 128 33.56 21.32 -29.66
C SER A 128 34.24 21.96 -28.43
N GLY A 129 34.46 21.15 -27.40
CA GLY A 129 35.38 21.44 -26.30
C GLY A 129 35.23 20.42 -25.17
N TYR A 130 36.25 19.59 -24.95
CA TYR A 130 36.34 18.70 -23.80
C TYR A 130 36.15 19.49 -22.50
N SER A 131 35.20 19.08 -21.66
CA SER A 131 35.10 19.56 -20.28
C SER A 131 35.19 18.39 -19.31
N VAL A 132 36.23 18.44 -18.48
CA VAL A 132 36.43 17.57 -17.33
C VAL A 132 35.42 17.99 -16.27
N ILE A 133 34.40 17.15 -16.01
CA ILE A 133 33.43 17.40 -14.93
C ILE A 133 33.97 16.78 -13.64
N ARG A 134 34.36 17.68 -12.72
CA ARG A 134 34.62 17.42 -11.30
C ARG A 134 33.43 16.70 -10.66
N GLY A 135 33.75 15.78 -9.74
CA GLY A 135 32.82 14.94 -9.01
C GLY A 135 31.58 15.68 -8.50
N THR A 136 30.45 15.38 -9.13
CA THR A 136 29.13 15.55 -8.53
C THR A 136 28.89 14.38 -7.61
N GLU A 137 28.59 14.68 -6.36
CA GLU A 137 28.08 13.74 -5.35
C GLU A 137 27.10 12.77 -6.00
N SER A 138 27.48 11.49 -6.01
CA SER A 138 26.68 10.44 -6.62
C SER A 138 25.38 10.32 -5.85
N LYS A 139 24.29 10.82 -6.44
CA LYS A 139 22.91 10.45 -6.12
C LYS A 139 22.90 8.93 -5.86
N PRO A 140 22.35 8.44 -4.74
CA PRO A 140 22.35 7.01 -4.44
C PRO A 140 21.74 6.29 -5.64
N ILE A 141 22.54 5.43 -6.28
CA ILE A 141 22.13 4.69 -7.47
C ILE A 141 21.10 3.67 -7.00
N LEU A 142 19.81 4.00 -7.19
CA LEU A 142 18.75 3.01 -7.09
C LEU A 142 19.09 1.87 -8.06
N SER A 143 19.01 0.63 -7.59
CA SER A 143 19.31 -0.53 -8.41
C SER A 143 18.43 -0.51 -9.68
N VAL A 144 19.05 -0.66 -10.85
CA VAL A 144 18.37 -0.71 -12.15
C VAL A 144 17.54 -2.01 -12.22
N VAL A 145 16.29 -1.94 -11.78
CA VAL A 145 15.39 -3.11 -11.64
C VAL A 145 13.99 -2.71 -12.10
N PRO A 146 13.33 -3.46 -13.00
CA PRO A 146 11.96 -3.20 -13.43
C PRO A 146 10.94 -3.55 -12.33
N ILE A 147 9.70 -3.07 -12.47
CA ILE A 147 8.60 -3.37 -11.56
C ILE A 147 8.25 -4.86 -11.65
N GLY A 148 8.37 -5.56 -10.54
CA GLY A 148 8.12 -7.00 -10.44
C GLY A 148 6.67 -7.36 -10.08
N ILE A 149 5.70 -6.45 -10.26
CA ILE A 149 4.29 -6.67 -9.88
C ILE A 149 3.49 -7.28 -11.02
N ASN A 150 2.74 -8.34 -10.73
CA ASN A 150 1.74 -8.87 -11.65
C ASN A 150 0.47 -8.00 -11.59
N LYS A 151 0.19 -7.26 -12.67
CA LYS A 151 -0.93 -6.32 -12.77
C LYS A 151 -2.30 -6.98 -12.56
N GLU A 152 -2.52 -8.18 -13.10
CA GLU A 152 -3.80 -8.90 -13.00
C GLU A 152 -4.07 -9.32 -11.55
N MET A 153 -3.04 -9.83 -10.86
CA MET A 153 -3.14 -10.19 -9.44
C MET A 153 -3.33 -8.96 -8.55
N LEU A 154 -2.67 -7.84 -8.88
CA LEU A 154 -2.86 -6.57 -8.17
C LEU A 154 -4.30 -6.06 -8.33
N GLU A 155 -4.82 -6.05 -9.56
CA GLU A 155 -6.19 -5.61 -9.84
C GLU A 155 -7.22 -6.48 -9.12
N LYS A 156 -7.02 -7.81 -9.11
CA LYS A 156 -7.86 -8.73 -8.35
C LYS A 156 -7.82 -8.42 -6.85
N SER A 157 -6.64 -8.21 -6.29
CA SER A 157 -6.48 -7.91 -4.85
C SER A 157 -7.17 -6.60 -4.45
N LEU A 158 -7.13 -5.59 -5.32
CA LEU A 158 -7.83 -4.32 -5.12
C LEU A 158 -9.35 -4.51 -5.16
N LYS A 159 -9.85 -5.30 -6.12
CA LYS A 159 -11.27 -5.65 -6.22
C LYS A 159 -11.77 -6.44 -5.00
N ASP A 160 -10.98 -7.39 -4.51
CA ASP A 160 -11.30 -8.18 -3.31
C ASP A 160 -11.41 -7.30 -2.04
N LYS A 161 -10.84 -6.09 -2.06
CA LYS A 161 -10.97 -5.07 -1.01
C LYS A 161 -12.03 -4.02 -1.31
N ASN A 162 -12.93 -4.30 -2.26
CA ASN A 162 -14.01 -3.39 -2.70
C ASN A 162 -13.48 -2.03 -3.20
N ILE A 163 -12.27 -2.01 -3.77
CA ILE A 163 -11.72 -0.84 -4.44
C ILE A 163 -12.05 -0.97 -5.92
N LYS A 164 -12.96 -0.12 -6.41
CA LYS A 164 -13.36 -0.10 -7.82
C LYS A 164 -12.25 0.55 -8.65
N VAL A 165 -11.44 -0.25 -9.32
CA VAL A 165 -10.32 0.19 -10.17
C VAL A 165 -10.78 0.33 -11.61
N ILE A 166 -10.42 1.42 -12.26
CA ILE A 166 -10.60 1.66 -13.70
C ILE A 166 -9.38 1.21 -14.49
N GLY A 167 -8.19 1.43 -13.93
CA GLY A 167 -6.95 1.07 -14.59
C GLY A 167 -5.74 1.11 -13.66
N ILE A 168 -4.71 0.35 -14.05
CA ILE A 168 -3.40 0.34 -13.41
C ILE A 168 -2.35 0.57 -14.48
N ILE A 169 -1.43 1.49 -14.24
CA ILE A 169 -0.32 1.82 -15.12
C ILE A 169 0.97 1.62 -14.33
N THR A 170 1.97 0.98 -14.94
CA THR A 170 3.30 0.79 -14.36
C THR A 170 4.32 1.49 -15.24
N LYS A 171 5.27 2.21 -14.64
CA LYS A 171 6.38 2.88 -15.34
C LYS A 171 7.69 2.45 -14.71
N ASP A 172 8.52 1.75 -15.49
CA ASP A 172 9.83 1.23 -15.09
C ASP A 172 10.93 2.30 -15.11
N GLY A 173 10.72 3.41 -14.39
CA GLY A 173 11.63 4.55 -14.41
C GLY A 173 13.06 4.23 -13.97
N ARG A 174 13.29 3.20 -13.14
CA ARG A 174 14.63 2.81 -12.71
C ARG A 174 15.51 2.32 -13.88
N LEU A 175 14.93 1.89 -15.00
CA LEU A 175 15.68 1.56 -16.21
C LEU A 175 16.35 2.79 -16.84
N ASP A 176 15.75 3.96 -16.64
CA ASP A 176 16.18 5.25 -17.20
C ASP A 176 16.78 6.19 -16.12
N GLY A 177 17.04 5.69 -14.91
CA GLY A 177 17.55 6.49 -13.78
C GLY A 177 16.50 7.37 -13.08
N GLU A 178 15.22 7.15 -13.41
CA GLU A 178 14.05 7.72 -12.73
C GLU A 178 13.51 6.76 -11.64
N LYS A 179 12.34 7.08 -11.09
CA LYS A 179 11.65 6.26 -10.08
C LYS A 179 10.67 5.30 -10.75
N ASN A 180 10.59 4.07 -10.24
CA ASN A 180 9.54 3.14 -10.59
C ASN A 180 8.20 3.60 -9.98
N LEU A 181 7.19 3.69 -10.83
CA LEU A 181 5.88 4.23 -10.48
C LEU A 181 4.78 3.21 -10.77
N VAL A 182 3.89 3.02 -9.79
CA VAL A 182 2.61 2.34 -9.97
C VAL A 182 1.49 3.35 -9.80
N GLN A 183 0.68 3.52 -10.84
CA GLN A 183 -0.45 4.42 -10.87
C GLN A 183 -1.76 3.62 -10.87
N VAL A 184 -2.67 3.94 -9.96
CA VAL A 184 -3.97 3.28 -9.79
C VAL A 184 -5.07 4.31 -9.96
N HIS A 185 -5.95 4.10 -10.93
CA HIS A 185 -7.16 4.89 -11.15
C HIS A 185 -8.30 4.19 -10.45
N PHE A 186 -8.87 4.82 -9.41
CA PHE A 186 -9.93 4.22 -8.62
C PHE A 186 -11.12 5.15 -8.43
N VAL A 187 -12.29 4.55 -8.39
CA VAL A 187 -13.56 5.25 -8.18
C VAL A 187 -13.85 5.36 -6.70
N SER A 188 -14.30 6.54 -6.29
CA SER A 188 -14.86 6.78 -4.97
C SER A 188 -16.30 7.27 -5.07
N GLU A 189 -17.13 6.80 -4.16
CA GLU A 189 -18.52 7.27 -3.98
C GLU A 189 -18.59 8.49 -3.05
N THR A 190 -17.47 8.84 -2.41
CA THR A 190 -17.35 9.94 -1.46
C THR A 190 -16.26 10.91 -1.88
N MET A 191 -16.50 12.19 -1.61
CA MET A 191 -15.55 13.30 -1.74
C MET A 191 -14.84 13.62 -0.41
N SER A 192 -15.05 12.83 0.65
CA SER A 192 -14.38 13.05 1.94
C SER A 192 -12.89 12.77 1.84
N ASP A 193 -12.06 13.80 2.05
CA ASP A 193 -10.60 13.71 2.01
C ASP A 193 -10.08 12.55 2.89
N ASP A 194 -10.55 12.43 4.14
CA ASP A 194 -10.13 11.37 5.06
C ASP A 194 -10.43 9.97 4.50
N ALA A 195 -11.61 9.78 3.90
CA ALA A 195 -11.98 8.50 3.30
C ALA A 195 -11.15 8.18 2.05
N LEU A 196 -10.75 9.21 1.29
CA LEU A 196 -9.86 9.06 0.15
C LEU A 196 -8.43 8.71 0.58
N TYR A 197 -7.93 9.34 1.65
CA TYR A 197 -6.61 9.04 2.21
C TYR A 197 -6.56 7.63 2.79
N GLU A 198 -7.61 7.19 3.48
CA GLU A 198 -7.72 5.82 3.98
C GLU A 198 -7.76 4.80 2.82
N LYS A 199 -8.57 5.05 1.79
CA LYS A 199 -8.62 4.20 0.60
C LYS A 199 -7.27 4.13 -0.11
N PHE A 200 -6.57 5.26 -0.22
CA PHE A 200 -5.23 5.31 -0.78
C PHE A 200 -4.19 4.56 0.06
N LEU A 201 -4.31 4.62 1.39
CA LEU A 201 -3.47 3.83 2.29
C LEU A 201 -3.63 2.33 2.03
N TYR A 202 -4.87 1.83 1.84
CA TYR A 202 -5.11 0.43 1.47
C TYR A 202 -4.47 0.08 0.13
N ILE A 203 -4.51 0.99 -0.86
CA ILE A 203 -3.85 0.79 -2.16
C ILE A 203 -2.33 0.63 -1.96
N CYS A 204 -1.69 1.52 -1.19
CA CYS A 204 -0.27 1.40 -0.85
C CYS A 204 0.04 0.06 -0.17
N ALA A 205 -0.80 -0.36 0.79
CA ALA A 205 -0.62 -1.63 1.50
C ALA A 205 -0.68 -2.85 0.57
N ILE A 206 -1.63 -2.86 -0.37
CA ILE A 206 -1.78 -3.96 -1.32
C ILE A 206 -0.59 -3.98 -2.27
N ILE A 207 -0.19 -2.83 -2.83
CA ILE A 207 0.98 -2.73 -3.71
C ILE A 207 2.24 -3.19 -2.98
N TYR A 208 2.45 -2.74 -1.75
CA TYR A 208 3.56 -3.19 -0.90
C TYR A 208 3.55 -4.72 -0.73
N GLY A 209 2.39 -5.32 -0.48
CA GLY A 209 2.27 -6.78 -0.39
C GLY A 209 2.68 -7.52 -1.67
N HIS A 210 2.38 -6.96 -2.85
CA HIS A 210 2.78 -7.53 -4.15
C HIS A 210 4.25 -7.29 -4.50
N ASP A 211 4.84 -6.22 -3.97
CA ASP A 211 6.25 -5.85 -4.13
C ASP A 211 7.17 -6.41 -3.03
N MET A 212 6.60 -7.04 -2.00
CA MET A 212 7.33 -7.52 -0.84
C MET A 212 8.45 -8.48 -1.24
N GLY A 213 9.67 -8.19 -0.79
CA GLY A 213 10.88 -8.96 -1.13
C GLY A 213 11.50 -8.63 -2.50
N LYS A 214 10.81 -7.88 -3.37
CA LYS A 214 11.33 -7.43 -4.67
C LYS A 214 11.86 -6.00 -4.59
N ASN A 215 11.21 -5.15 -3.78
CA ASN A 215 11.58 -3.75 -3.57
C ASN A 215 11.76 -2.98 -4.89
N THR A 216 10.79 -3.14 -5.79
CA THR A 216 10.83 -2.60 -7.15
C THR A 216 9.99 -1.34 -7.31
N VAL A 217 9.10 -1.02 -6.38
CA VAL A 217 8.25 0.17 -6.46
C VAL A 217 8.80 1.31 -5.60
N ASP A 218 9.06 2.47 -6.21
CA ASP A 218 9.48 3.67 -5.48
C ASP A 218 8.30 4.54 -5.08
N THR A 219 7.34 4.70 -6.00
CA THR A 219 6.25 5.67 -5.86
C THR A 219 4.91 5.03 -6.24
N VAL A 220 3.87 5.37 -5.49
CA VAL A 220 2.48 5.00 -5.77
C VAL A 220 1.69 6.27 -6.03
N MET A 221 0.89 6.27 -7.08
CA MET A 221 0.01 7.38 -7.44
C MET A 221 -1.44 6.92 -7.58
N GLY A 222 -2.33 7.53 -6.83
CA GLY A 222 -3.77 7.27 -6.83
C GLY A 222 -4.50 8.39 -7.56
N PHE A 223 -5.14 8.07 -8.67
CA PHE A 223 -6.07 8.95 -9.37
C PHE A 223 -7.48 8.64 -8.87
N VAL A 224 -8.03 9.58 -8.10
CA VAL A 224 -9.38 9.49 -7.57
C VAL A 224 -10.36 10.00 -8.62
N ILE A 225 -11.31 9.14 -8.99
CA ILE A 225 -12.41 9.47 -9.90
C ILE A 225 -13.70 9.46 -9.08
N VAL A 226 -14.47 10.54 -9.15
CA VAL A 226 -15.77 10.67 -8.49
C VAL A 226 -16.77 11.14 -9.52
N GLU A 227 -17.92 10.47 -9.60
CA GLU A 227 -18.95 10.73 -10.61
C GLU A 227 -18.39 10.75 -12.05
N ASP A 228 -17.45 9.86 -12.35
CA ASP A 228 -16.74 9.74 -13.63
C ASP A 228 -15.79 10.91 -13.98
N PHE A 229 -15.56 11.86 -13.07
CA PHE A 229 -14.59 12.94 -13.24
C PHE A 229 -13.36 12.78 -12.34
N PRO A 230 -12.16 13.13 -12.83
CA PRO A 230 -10.95 13.14 -12.01
C PRO A 230 -11.08 14.22 -10.94
N TYR A 231 -10.94 13.83 -9.67
CA TYR A 231 -11.16 14.71 -8.52
C TYR A 231 -9.85 15.06 -7.80
N MET A 232 -9.00 14.08 -7.59
CA MET A 232 -7.79 14.23 -6.78
C MET A 232 -6.70 13.28 -7.26
N VAL A 233 -5.45 13.74 -7.19
CA VAL A 233 -4.26 12.91 -7.33
C VAL A 233 -3.54 12.84 -6.00
N LEU A 234 -3.28 11.63 -5.54
CA LEU A 234 -2.51 11.31 -4.34
C LEU A 234 -1.21 10.64 -4.76
N GLU A 235 -0.07 11.19 -4.39
CA GLU A 235 1.23 10.58 -4.65
C GLU A 235 1.96 10.36 -3.33
N GLY A 236 2.43 9.13 -3.12
CA GLY A 236 3.16 8.72 -1.92
C GLY A 236 4.39 7.89 -2.29
N LYS A 237 5.47 8.04 -1.51
CA LYS A 237 6.65 7.17 -1.65
C LYS A 237 6.39 5.86 -0.92
N MET A 238 6.88 4.75 -1.48
CA MET A 238 6.76 3.45 -0.83
C MET A 238 7.52 3.41 0.50
N GLU A 239 8.66 4.11 0.59
CA GLU A 239 9.44 4.27 1.84
C GLU A 239 8.60 4.87 2.97
N ASP A 240 7.80 5.90 2.70
CA ASP A 240 6.94 6.52 3.72
C ASP A 240 5.85 5.56 4.19
N TYR A 241 5.31 4.72 3.29
CA TYR A 241 4.38 3.67 3.68
C TYR A 241 5.05 2.59 4.55
N VAL A 242 6.29 2.20 4.23
CA VAL A 242 7.07 1.24 5.05
C VAL A 242 7.31 1.81 6.45
N ASP A 243 7.71 3.08 6.56
CA ASP A 243 7.86 3.74 7.85
C ASP A 243 6.55 3.75 8.66
N PHE A 244 5.41 3.96 8.00
CA PHE A 244 4.11 3.88 8.64
C PHE A 244 3.77 2.45 9.09
N ALA A 245 3.99 1.45 8.23
CA ALA A 245 3.73 0.04 8.52
C ALA A 245 4.60 -0.49 9.69
N ASP A 246 5.85 -0.01 9.76
CA ASP A 246 6.80 -0.28 10.84
C ASP A 246 6.51 0.53 12.13
N LYS A 247 5.46 1.36 12.13
CA LYS A 247 5.07 2.25 13.25
C LYS A 247 6.15 3.27 13.61
N LYS A 248 7.04 3.63 12.67
CA LYS A 248 8.04 4.70 12.84
C LYS A 248 7.41 6.08 12.72
N ILE A 249 6.31 6.19 11.97
CA ILE A 249 5.52 7.41 11.82
C ILE A 249 4.04 7.13 12.06
N LEU A 250 3.29 8.13 12.50
CA LEU A 250 1.84 8.01 12.70
C LEU A 250 1.09 8.21 11.38
N TYR A 251 -0.18 7.84 11.36
CA TYR A 251 -1.06 8.04 10.19
C TYR A 251 -1.10 9.50 9.72
N ARG A 252 -1.17 10.46 10.65
CA ARG A 252 -1.15 11.90 10.33
C ARG A 252 0.17 12.34 9.70
N ASP A 253 1.29 11.80 10.18
CA ASP A 253 2.60 12.08 9.61
C ASP A 253 2.69 11.52 8.19
N TRP A 254 2.20 10.30 7.96
CA TRP A 254 2.14 9.71 6.63
C TRP A 254 1.32 10.57 5.66
N ILE A 255 0.11 11.01 6.05
CA ILE A 255 -0.70 11.92 5.22
C ILE A 255 0.07 13.20 4.89
N SER A 256 0.77 13.78 5.88
CA SER A 256 1.52 15.03 5.67
C SER A 256 2.68 14.92 4.68
N ARG A 257 3.14 13.69 4.39
CA ARG A 257 4.20 13.40 3.41
C ARG A 257 3.64 13.11 2.01
N LEU A 258 2.33 12.96 1.87
CA LEU A 258 1.70 12.79 0.56
C LEU A 258 1.78 14.09 -0.24
N THR A 259 2.02 13.95 -1.54
CA THR A 259 1.78 15.03 -2.49
C THR A 259 0.34 14.94 -2.96
N ILE A 260 -0.47 15.94 -2.59
CA ILE A 260 -1.91 15.96 -2.84
C ILE A 260 -2.21 17.08 -3.83
N LYS A 261 -2.86 16.74 -4.94
CA LYS A 261 -3.35 17.72 -5.93
C LYS A 261 -4.85 17.53 -6.10
N LYS A 262 -5.64 18.50 -5.63
CA LYS A 262 -7.06 18.57 -5.97
C LYS A 262 -7.18 19.13 -7.39
N LEU A 263 -8.00 18.49 -8.21
CA LEU A 263 -8.27 18.93 -9.56
C LEU A 263 -9.53 19.79 -9.48
N GLU A 264 -9.37 21.10 -9.69
CA GLU A 264 -10.51 22.01 -9.75
C GLU A 264 -11.41 21.60 -10.92
N GLN A 265 -12.71 21.50 -10.65
CA GLN A 265 -13.75 21.31 -11.66
C GLN A 265 -14.15 22.65 -12.26
#